data_AF-A0A1F8RD28-F1
#
_entry.id   AF-A0A1F8RD28-F1
#
_cell.length_a   1.000
_cell.length_b   1.000
_cell.length_c   1.000
_cell.angle_alpha   90.00
_cell.angle_beta   90.00
_cell.angle_gamma   90.00
#
_symmetry.space_group_name_H-M   'P 1'
#
loop_
_entity.id
_entity.type
_entity.pdbx_description
1 polymer ?
#
loop_
_entity_poly.entity_id
_entity_poly.type
_entity_poly.pdbx_seq_one_letter_code
_entity_poly.pdbx_strand_id
1 'polypeptide(L)'
;MCRLFRGIHRGSKGFTLVELLIVVAILGVLAAVVLPNVTGLADEGQTEAAKAELVTVQTAMDTMMAKNALTSVTATAATSNMTSFPTGNALYPNYLRTQTTKGTYSSSTTGLVTQVTTGY
;
A
#
# COMPACT_ATOMS: atom_id res chain seq x y z
N MET A 1 -65.23 -36.76 27.46
CA MET A 1 -63.76 -36.62 27.36
C MET A 1 -63.44 -35.14 27.27
N CYS A 2 -63.03 -34.52 28.37
CA CYS A 2 -62.89 -33.07 28.50
C CYS A 2 -61.45 -32.72 28.87
N ARG A 3 -60.98 -31.57 28.35
CA ARG A 3 -59.71 -30.86 28.59
C ARG A 3 -58.45 -31.45 27.96
N LEU A 4 -57.78 -30.67 27.11
CA LEU A 4 -56.48 -30.05 27.45
C LEU A 4 -55.97 -29.05 26.38
N PHE A 5 -56.68 -27.94 26.10
CA PHE A 5 -56.04 -26.78 25.44
C PHE A 5 -55.49 -25.86 26.52
N ARG A 6 -54.24 -26.12 26.94
CA ARG A 6 -53.51 -25.25 27.87
C ARG A 6 -52.78 -24.17 27.06
N GLY A 7 -53.28 -22.94 27.14
CA GLY A 7 -52.72 -21.77 26.47
C GLY A 7 -51.27 -21.53 26.86
N ILE A 8 -50.41 -21.45 25.85
CA ILE A 8 -49.03 -20.95 25.99
C ILE A 8 -49.14 -19.43 26.06
N HIS A 9 -49.36 -18.88 27.25
CA HIS A 9 -49.04 -17.47 27.51
C HIS A 9 -47.52 -17.33 27.49
N ARG A 10 -46.97 -17.15 26.29
CA ARG A 10 -45.64 -16.60 26.11
C ARG A 10 -45.67 -15.21 26.74
N GLY A 11 -44.98 -15.06 27.86
CA GLY A 11 -44.74 -13.76 28.47
C GLY A 11 -43.96 -12.90 27.49
N SER A 12 -44.67 -12.13 26.67
CA SER A 12 -44.10 -11.11 25.80
C SER A 12 -43.62 -9.98 26.70
N LYS A 13 -42.41 -10.10 27.24
CA LYS A 13 -41.69 -8.96 27.82
C LYS A 13 -41.43 -8.00 26.66
N GLY A 14 -42.30 -7.00 26.52
CA GLY A 14 -42.16 -5.94 25.54
C GLY A 14 -40.91 -5.12 25.84
N PHE A 15 -40.15 -4.83 24.80
CA PHE A 15 -38.99 -3.94 24.84
C PHE A 15 -39.44 -2.57 25.37
N THR A 16 -38.72 -2.01 26.33
CA THR A 16 -39.06 -0.66 26.82
C THR A 16 -38.60 0.39 25.81
N LEU A 17 -39.37 1.48 25.66
CA LEU A 17 -38.94 2.62 24.82
C LEU A 17 -37.61 3.22 25.31
N VAL A 18 -37.37 3.15 26.62
CA VAL A 18 -36.13 3.60 27.25
C VAL A 18 -34.95 2.70 26.87
N GLU A 19 -35.12 1.38 26.81
CA GLU A 19 -34.07 0.47 26.31
C GLU A 19 -33.70 0.81 24.88
N LEU A 20 -34.69 0.99 24.00
CA LEU A 20 -34.41 1.30 22.60
C LEU A 20 -33.72 2.66 22.45
N LEU A 21 -34.11 3.65 23.25
CA LEU A 21 -33.52 4.99 23.26
C LEU A 21 -32.04 4.96 23.67
N ILE A 22 -31.70 4.22 24.73
CA ILE A 22 -30.31 4.09 25.17
C ILE A 22 -29.47 3.35 24.13
N VAL A 23 -30.02 2.31 23.49
CA VAL A 23 -29.32 1.54 22.45
C VAL A 23 -28.98 2.43 21.26
N VAL A 24 -29.94 3.19 20.70
CA VAL A 24 -29.65 4.07 19.57
C VAL A 24 -28.74 5.24 19.95
N ALA A 25 -28.81 5.71 21.20
CA ALA A 25 -27.90 6.73 21.72
C ALA A 25 -26.45 6.20 21.77
N ILE A 26 -26.22 4.99 22.29
CA ILE A 26 -24.90 4.36 22.31
C ILE A 26 -24.41 4.07 20.89
N LEU A 27 -25.27 3.54 20.01
CA LEU A 27 -24.92 3.29 18.61
C LEU A 27 -24.54 4.59 17.88
N GLY A 28 -25.20 5.71 18.17
CA GLY A 28 -24.86 7.02 17.61
C GLY A 28 -23.47 7.51 18.03
N VAL A 29 -23.10 7.34 19.31
CA VAL A 29 -21.76 7.69 19.80
C VAL A 29 -20.68 6.76 19.21
N LEU A 30 -20.93 5.45 19.18
CA LEU A 30 -19.98 4.48 18.63
C LEU A 30 -19.74 4.71 17.13
N ALA A 31 -20.79 5.01 16.36
CA ALA A 31 -20.67 5.29 14.93
C ALA A 31 -19.77 6.52 14.65
N ALA A 32 -19.79 7.53 15.53
CA ALA A 32 -18.97 8.73 15.38
C ALA A 32 -17.47 8.50 15.66
N VAL A 33 -17.12 7.53 16.53
CA VAL A 33 -15.73 7.30 16.97
C VAL A 33 -15.02 6.24 16.11
N VAL A 34 -15.76 5.30 15.51
CA VAL A 34 -15.21 4.12 14.81
C VAL A 34 -14.68 4.43 13.39
N LEU A 35 -14.76 5.66 12.90
CA LEU A 35 -14.05 6.11 11.69
C LEU A 35 -12.74 6.87 12.03
N PRO A 36 -11.71 6.29 12.66
CA PRO A 36 -10.41 6.94 12.61
C PRO A 36 -9.93 6.95 11.16
N ASN A 37 -9.38 8.09 10.74
CA ASN A 37 -8.96 8.39 9.36
C ASN A 37 -7.91 7.40 8.84
N VAL A 38 -8.34 6.44 8.01
CA VAL A 38 -7.46 5.50 7.29
C VAL A 38 -6.76 6.12 6.08
N THR A 39 -7.12 7.35 5.71
CA THR A 39 -6.62 8.01 4.51
C THR A 39 -5.12 8.33 4.59
N GLY A 40 -4.64 8.85 5.72
CA GLY A 40 -3.21 9.17 5.90
C GLY A 40 -2.29 7.95 5.90
N LEU A 41 -2.77 6.81 6.43
CA LEU A 41 -2.00 5.56 6.46
C LEU A 41 -1.75 4.99 5.04
N ALA A 42 -2.69 5.21 4.12
CA ALA A 42 -2.54 4.77 2.74
C ALA A 42 -1.47 5.60 2.01
N ASP A 43 -1.46 6.92 2.22
CA ASP A 43 -0.50 7.84 1.60
C ASP A 43 0.92 7.63 2.13
N GLU A 44 1.05 7.39 3.45
CA GLU A 44 2.32 6.99 4.08
C GLU A 44 2.82 5.66 3.51
N GLY A 45 1.95 4.65 3.38
CA GLY A 45 2.30 3.36 2.80
C GLY A 45 2.79 3.46 1.35
N GLN A 46 2.16 4.29 0.53
CA GLN A 46 2.60 4.56 -0.84
C GLN A 46 3.98 5.23 -0.87
N THR A 47 4.20 6.21 0.02
CA THR A 47 5.49 6.93 0.13
C THR A 47 6.62 6.00 0.55
N GLU A 48 6.39 5.13 1.53
CA GLU A 48 7.41 4.18 1.98
C GLU A 48 7.70 3.10 0.93
N ALA A 49 6.67 2.64 0.21
CA ALA A 49 6.85 1.71 -0.90
C ALA A 49 7.69 2.33 -2.04
N ALA A 50 7.48 3.61 -2.33
CA ALA A 50 8.27 4.37 -3.30
C ALA A 50 9.75 4.43 -2.94
N LYS A 51 10.05 4.71 -1.66
CA LYS A 51 11.43 4.78 -1.14
C LYS A 51 12.09 3.40 -1.18
N ALA A 52 11.37 2.35 -0.83
CA ALA A 52 11.88 0.98 -0.88
C ALA A 52 12.24 0.56 -2.32
N GLU A 53 11.41 0.92 -3.31
CA GLU A 53 11.71 0.65 -4.72
C GLU A 53 12.94 1.45 -5.19
N LEU A 54 13.06 2.73 -4.81
CA LEU A 54 14.25 3.55 -5.11
C LEU A 54 15.53 2.90 -4.59
N VAL A 55 15.56 2.49 -3.33
CA VAL A 55 16.72 1.83 -2.71
C VAL A 55 17.06 0.53 -3.44
N THR A 56 16.06 -0.23 -3.87
CA THR A 56 16.25 -1.46 -4.64
C THR A 56 16.92 -1.17 -5.99
N VAL A 57 16.45 -0.14 -6.70
CA VAL A 57 17.03 0.27 -8.01
C VAL A 57 18.45 0.82 -7.83
N GLN A 58 18.71 1.64 -6.81
CA GLN A 58 20.07 2.14 -6.51
C GLN A 58 21.02 1.00 -6.18
N THR A 59 20.60 0.03 -5.36
CA THR A 59 21.44 -1.12 -5.00
C THR A 59 21.79 -1.96 -6.23
N ALA A 60 20.83 -2.14 -7.15
CA ALA A 60 21.07 -2.83 -8.41
C ALA A 60 22.06 -2.06 -9.31
N MET A 61 21.98 -0.73 -9.35
CA MET A 61 22.96 0.13 -10.03
C MET A 61 24.36 -0.04 -9.47
N ASP A 62 24.51 0.08 -8.16
CA ASP A 62 25.81 -0.02 -7.50
C ASP A 62 26.42 -1.42 -7.71
N THR A 63 25.59 -2.46 -7.62
CA THR A 63 26.02 -3.84 -7.90
C THR A 63 26.47 -4.03 -9.34
N MET A 64 25.72 -3.46 -10.30
CA MET A 64 26.06 -3.50 -11.71
C MET A 64 27.39 -2.78 -11.98
N MET A 65 27.56 -1.58 -11.44
CA MET A 65 28.79 -0.81 -11.61
C MET A 65 29.98 -1.50 -10.97
N ALA A 66 29.83 -2.03 -9.75
CA ALA A 66 30.88 -2.77 -9.07
C ALA A 66 31.30 -4.04 -9.84
N LYS A 67 30.32 -4.83 -10.32
CA LYS A 67 30.60 -6.08 -11.03
C LYS A 67 31.28 -5.85 -12.39
N ASN A 68 30.96 -4.75 -13.06
CA ASN A 68 31.56 -4.39 -14.36
C ASN A 68 32.75 -3.43 -14.22
N ALA A 69 33.23 -3.17 -13.00
CA ALA A 69 34.30 -2.22 -12.70
C ALA A 69 34.09 -0.83 -13.35
N LEU A 70 32.84 -0.37 -13.42
CA LEU A 70 32.46 0.91 -14.00
C LEU A 70 32.62 2.02 -12.96
N THR A 71 33.37 3.06 -13.33
CA THR A 71 33.46 4.31 -12.56
C THR A 71 32.44 5.36 -13.03
N SER A 72 31.78 5.11 -14.17
CA SER A 72 30.78 6.00 -14.75
C SER A 72 29.81 5.23 -15.65
N VAL A 73 28.58 5.74 -15.77
CA VAL A 73 27.54 5.24 -16.68
C VAL A 73 27.02 6.38 -17.56
N THR A 74 26.34 6.04 -18.64
CA THR A 74 25.61 7.04 -19.42
C THR A 74 24.39 7.51 -18.63
N ALA A 75 24.30 8.82 -18.37
CA ALA A 75 23.16 9.40 -17.70
C ALA A 75 21.88 9.08 -18.48
N THR A 76 20.86 8.60 -17.79
CA THR A 76 19.62 8.13 -18.41
C THR A 76 18.45 8.96 -17.90
N ALA A 77 17.61 9.42 -18.83
CA ALA A 77 16.37 10.12 -18.50
C ALA A 77 15.40 9.19 -17.76
N ALA A 78 14.39 9.79 -17.14
CA ALA A 78 13.40 9.07 -16.35
C ALA A 78 12.71 7.96 -17.19
N THR A 79 12.77 6.73 -16.70
CA THR A 79 12.09 5.57 -17.31
C THR A 79 11.70 4.56 -16.25
N SER A 80 10.63 3.80 -16.50
CA SER A 80 10.26 2.63 -15.70
C SER A 80 10.80 1.32 -16.30
N ASN A 81 11.37 1.36 -17.51
CA ASN A 81 11.85 0.16 -18.21
C ASN A 81 13.30 -0.18 -17.83
N MET A 82 13.46 -1.20 -16.99
CA MET A 82 14.76 -1.67 -16.48
C MET A 82 15.57 -2.50 -17.50
N THR A 83 15.03 -2.83 -18.68
CA THR A 83 15.83 -3.40 -19.78
C THR A 83 16.70 -2.38 -20.49
N SER A 84 16.41 -1.10 -20.28
CA SER A 84 17.09 0.01 -20.95
C SER A 84 17.63 1.03 -19.96
N PHE A 85 17.58 0.70 -18.67
CA PHE A 85 18.06 1.53 -17.58
C PHE A 85 19.18 0.82 -16.83
N PRO A 86 20.32 1.48 -16.60
CA PRO A 86 20.81 2.67 -17.27
C PRO A 86 21.18 2.36 -18.73
N THR A 87 21.28 3.40 -19.55
CA THR A 87 21.53 3.29 -21.00
C THR A 87 22.82 2.49 -21.27
N GLY A 88 22.71 1.43 -22.06
CA GLY A 88 23.82 0.55 -22.41
C GLY A 88 24.19 -0.50 -21.35
N ASN A 89 23.64 -0.43 -20.14
CA ASN A 89 23.95 -1.36 -19.04
C ASN A 89 22.68 -1.73 -18.27
N ALA A 90 21.79 -2.50 -18.90
CA ALA A 90 20.49 -2.84 -18.34
C ALA A 90 20.55 -3.53 -16.96
N LEU A 91 19.71 -3.07 -16.02
CA LEU A 91 19.56 -3.69 -14.70
C LEU A 91 18.77 -5.00 -14.77
N TYR A 92 17.74 -5.09 -15.60
CA TYR A 92 17.04 -6.35 -15.88
C TYR A 92 17.72 -7.08 -17.06
N PRO A 93 17.89 -8.42 -17.02
CA PRO A 93 17.43 -9.37 -15.99
C PRO A 93 18.47 -9.67 -14.89
N ASN A 94 19.65 -9.05 -14.93
CA ASN A 94 20.81 -9.55 -14.19
C ASN A 94 20.91 -9.02 -12.74
N TYR A 95 20.36 -7.84 -12.47
CA TYR A 95 20.49 -7.12 -11.20
C TYR A 95 19.13 -6.76 -10.58
N LEU A 96 18.06 -6.73 -11.39
CA LEU A 96 16.68 -6.58 -10.95
C LEU A 96 15.81 -7.74 -11.44
N ARG A 97 14.85 -8.15 -10.60
CA ARG A 97 13.88 -9.20 -10.92
C ARG A 97 12.69 -8.70 -11.76
N THR A 98 12.41 -7.40 -11.72
CA THR A 98 11.31 -6.80 -12.47
C THR A 98 11.85 -6.08 -13.70
N GLN A 99 11.14 -6.23 -14.82
CA GLN A 99 11.40 -5.49 -16.04
C GLN A 99 10.88 -4.05 -15.97
N THR A 100 9.75 -3.85 -15.29
CA THR A 100 9.09 -2.55 -15.19
C THR A 100 8.85 -2.21 -13.72
N THR A 101 9.29 -1.04 -13.30
CA THR A 101 9.06 -0.50 -11.95
C THR A 101 7.75 0.28 -11.89
N LYS A 102 7.20 0.50 -10.69
CA LYS A 102 6.03 1.38 -10.54
C LYS A 102 6.41 2.84 -10.76
N GLY A 103 7.54 3.24 -10.20
CA GLY A 103 8.11 4.55 -10.41
C GLY A 103 8.93 4.66 -11.69
N THR A 104 9.27 5.89 -12.05
CA THR A 104 10.27 6.20 -13.08
C THR A 104 11.54 6.71 -12.42
N TYR A 105 12.67 6.28 -12.95
CA TYR A 105 13.99 6.56 -12.39
C TYR A 105 14.90 7.14 -13.46
N SER A 106 15.66 8.16 -13.09
CA SER A 106 16.77 8.70 -13.88
C SER A 106 18.09 8.32 -13.21
N SER A 107 19.18 8.30 -13.99
CA SER A 107 20.53 8.07 -13.48
C SER A 107 21.48 9.18 -13.88
N SER A 108 22.37 9.57 -12.97
CA SER A 108 23.49 10.44 -13.27
C SER A 108 24.66 9.65 -13.85
N THR A 109 25.67 10.38 -14.36
CA THR A 109 26.93 9.76 -14.83
C THR A 109 27.68 9.00 -13.74
N THR A 110 27.48 9.35 -12.47
CA THR A 110 28.11 8.69 -11.31
C THR A 110 27.33 7.47 -10.82
N GLY A 111 26.21 7.13 -11.46
CA GLY A 111 25.36 6.01 -11.04
C GLY A 111 24.33 6.34 -9.96
N LEU A 112 24.18 7.62 -9.60
CA LEU A 112 23.13 8.04 -8.67
C LEU A 112 21.76 7.92 -9.35
N VAL A 113 20.85 7.19 -8.72
CA VAL A 113 19.47 7.01 -9.13
C VAL A 113 18.58 8.03 -8.43
N THR A 114 17.76 8.73 -9.22
CA THR A 114 16.74 9.66 -8.72
C THR A 114 15.37 9.19 -9.17
N GLN A 115 14.44 9.05 -8.22
CA GLN A 115 13.04 8.83 -8.55
C GLN A 115 12.42 10.14 -9.05
N VAL A 116 11.76 10.07 -10.21
CA VAL A 116 11.12 11.24 -10.85
C VAL A 116 9.60 11.16 -10.73
N THR A 117 9.04 9.94 -10.76
CA THR A 117 7.63 9.70 -10.50
C THR A 117 7.49 8.44 -9.67
N THR A 118 6.64 8.48 -8.66
CA THR A 118 6.47 7.39 -7.69
C THR A 118 5.62 6.25 -8.26
N GLY A 119 4.49 6.56 -8.91
CA GLY A 119 3.59 5.54 -9.49
C GLY A 119 2.86 4.67 -8.46
N TYR A 120 2.89 5.06 -7.18
CA TYR A 120 2.07 4.51 -6.10
C TYR A 120 0.87 5.40 -5.85
#